data_AF-A0A1F8TIQ3-F1
#
_entry.id   AF-A0A1F8TIQ3-F1
#
_cell.length_a   1.000
_cell.length_b   1.000
_cell.length_c   1.000
_cell.angle_alpha   90.00
_cell.angle_beta   90.00
_cell.angle_gamma   90.00
#
_symmetry.space_group_name_H-M   'P 1'
#
loop_
_entity.id
_entity.type
_entity.pdbx_description
1 polymer ?
#
loop_
_entity_poly.entity_id
_entity_poly.type
_entity_poly.pdbx_seq_one_letter_code
_entity_poly.pdbx_strand_id
1 'polypeptide(L)'
;MKIIEGIGPKIADVLNAAGIQTFAQLAETDPETIHKILVDTDPRLARMSDPTTWPAQAKLAAAGDMAGLQALQDSLKGGRQAS
;
A
#
# COMPACT_ATOMS: atom_id res chain seq x y z
N MET A 1 2.87 -4.42 7.41
CA MET A 1 2.72 -3.41 6.34
C MET A 1 2.98 -1.95 6.74
N LYS A 2 3.34 -1.63 7.99
CA LYS A 2 3.42 -0.24 8.48
C LYS A 2 4.49 0.65 7.82
N ILE A 3 5.42 0.08 7.06
CA ILE A 3 6.48 0.82 6.35
C ILE A 3 6.03 1.34 4.98
N ILE A 4 4.81 0.98 4.53
CA ILE A 4 4.24 1.48 3.28
C ILE A 4 3.47 2.76 3.59
N GLU A 5 3.90 3.86 3.00
CA GLU A 5 3.24 5.15 3.16
C GLU A 5 1.80 5.08 2.62
N GLY A 6 0.85 5.55 3.42
CA GLY A 6 -0.59 5.44 3.13
C GLY A 6 -1.27 4.22 3.75
N ILE A 7 -0.52 3.22 4.24
CA ILE A 7 -1.08 2.05 4.94
C ILE A 7 -1.00 2.22 6.46
N GLY A 8 -2.08 2.77 7.02
CA GLY A 8 -2.28 2.80 8.48
C GLY A 8 -2.70 1.43 9.06
N PRO A 9 -2.75 1.28 10.40
CA PRO A 9 -3.09 0.02 11.06
C PRO A 9 -4.39 -0.60 10.57
N LYS A 10 -5.43 0.21 10.38
CA LYS A 10 -6.74 -0.27 9.93
C LYS A 10 -6.72 -0.85 8.51
N ILE A 11 -5.99 -0.22 7.59
CA ILE A 11 -5.84 -0.70 6.22
C ILE A 11 -5.02 -2.00 6.22
N ALA A 12 -3.94 -2.06 7.02
CA ALA A 12 -3.16 -3.29 7.16
C ALA A 12 -4.02 -4.47 7.65
N ASP A 13 -4.91 -4.25 8.61
CA ASP A 13 -5.83 -5.29 9.09
C ASP A 13 -6.79 -5.77 7.99
N VAL A 14 -7.31 -4.85 7.18
CA VAL A 14 -8.19 -5.18 6.03
C VAL A 14 -7.44 -6.02 5.00
N LEU A 15 -6.21 -5.63 4.64
CA LEU A 15 -5.40 -6.37 3.68
C LEU A 15 -5.03 -7.77 4.21
N ASN A 16 -4.66 -7.87 5.48
CA ASN A 16 -4.38 -9.15 6.13
C ASN A 16 -5.60 -10.07 6.13
N ALA A 17 -6.78 -9.53 6.44
CA ALA A 17 -8.04 -10.28 6.41
C ALA A 17 -8.43 -10.73 5.00
N ALA A 18 -8.03 -9.97 3.97
CA ALA A 18 -8.17 -10.32 2.56
C ALA A 18 -7.07 -11.28 2.04
N GLY A 19 -6.17 -11.75 2.91
CA GLY A 19 -5.11 -12.72 2.55
C GLY A 19 -3.80 -12.08 2.06
N ILE A 20 -3.70 -10.76 2.01
CA ILE A 20 -2.48 -10.02 1.65
C ILE A 20 -1.68 -9.75 2.92
N GLN A 21 -0.87 -10.73 3.34
CA GLN A 21 -0.19 -10.73 4.63
C GLN A 21 1.31 -10.36 4.53
N THR A 22 1.88 -10.42 3.33
CA THR A 22 3.30 -10.16 3.07
C THR A 22 3.49 -9.01 2.09
N PHE A 23 4.69 -8.41 2.10
CA PHE A 23 5.05 -7.40 1.11
C PHE A 23 5.09 -7.96 -0.31
N ALA A 24 5.51 -9.23 -0.48
CA ALA A 24 5.51 -9.89 -1.78
C ALA A 24 4.08 -10.00 -2.35
N GLN A 25 3.12 -10.46 -1.54
CA GLN A 25 1.72 -10.52 -1.96
C GLN A 25 1.16 -9.13 -2.32
N LEU A 26 1.47 -8.10 -1.53
CA LEU A 26 1.04 -6.74 -1.84
C LEU A 26 1.69 -6.20 -3.13
N ALA A 27 2.95 -6.55 -3.38
CA ALA A 27 3.68 -6.16 -4.59
C ALA A 27 3.09 -6.81 -5.86
N GLU A 28 2.48 -7.98 -5.72
CA GLU A 28 1.82 -8.72 -6.81
C GLU A 28 0.33 -8.38 -6.96
N THR A 29 -0.23 -7.56 -6.06
CA THR A 29 -1.65 -7.19 -6.11
C THR A 29 -1.82 -5.87 -6.84
N ASP A 30 -2.66 -5.85 -7.89
CA ASP A 30 -2.96 -4.63 -8.63
C ASP A 30 -3.67 -3.58 -7.74
N PRO A 31 -3.37 -2.27 -7.90
CA PRO A 31 -4.01 -1.20 -7.13
C PRO A 31 -5.54 -1.22 -7.18
N GLU A 32 -6.14 -1.61 -8.30
CA GLU A 32 -7.60 -1.72 -8.44
C GLU A 32 -8.18 -2.82 -7.55
N THR A 33 -7.50 -3.96 -7.44
CA THR A 33 -7.89 -5.06 -6.55
C THR A 33 -7.81 -4.63 -5.09
N ILE A 34 -6.73 -3.92 -4.73
CA ILE A 34 -6.56 -3.34 -3.39
C ILE A 34 -7.70 -2.35 -3.10
N HIS A 35 -7.98 -1.43 -4.02
CA HIS A 35 -9.06 -0.46 -3.90
C HIS A 35 -10.42 -1.15 -3.72
N LYS A 36 -10.69 -2.20 -4.50
CA LYS A 36 -11.91 -3.00 -4.38
C LYS A 36 -12.05 -3.65 -3.00
N ILE A 37 -10.99 -4.26 -2.47
CA ILE A 37 -10.97 -4.83 -1.12
C ILE A 37 -11.34 -3.76 -0.07
N LEU A 38 -10.77 -2.55 -0.20
CA LEU A 38 -11.07 -1.44 0.71
C LEU A 38 -12.54 -1.00 0.59
N VAL A 39 -13.07 -0.85 -0.62
CA VAL A 39 -14.48 -0.47 -0.86
C VAL A 39 -15.43 -1.53 -0.30
N ASP A 40 -15.17 -2.81 -0.56
CA ASP A 40 -16.03 -3.92 -0.14
C ASP A 40 -16.02 -4.08 1.40
N THR A 41 -14.96 -3.64 2.08
CA THR A 41 -14.85 -3.69 3.55
C THR A 41 -15.35 -2.43 4.25
N ASP A 42 -14.89 -1.25 3.81
CA ASP A 42 -15.35 0.06 4.28
C ASP A 42 -15.03 1.14 3.22
N PRO A 43 -16.05 1.64 2.48
CA PRO A 43 -15.87 2.68 1.48
C PRO A 43 -15.25 3.99 1.99
N ARG A 44 -15.23 4.23 3.30
CA ARG A 44 -14.51 5.38 3.87
C ARG A 44 -13.00 5.21 3.75
N LEU A 45 -12.47 3.99 3.92
CA LEU A 45 -11.03 3.73 3.79
C LEU A 45 -10.56 4.05 2.38
N ALA A 46 -11.26 3.53 1.36
CA ALA A 46 -10.96 3.79 -0.05
C ALA A 46 -10.97 5.28 -0.42
N ARG A 47 -11.81 6.09 0.23
CA ARG A 47 -11.87 7.55 0.02
C ARG A 47 -10.72 8.32 0.68
N MET A 48 -10.16 7.78 1.76
CA MET A 48 -9.10 8.45 2.55
C MET A 48 -7.69 8.02 2.13
N SER A 49 -7.58 6.92 1.39
CA SER A 49 -6.31 6.35 0.95
C SER A 49 -6.19 6.30 -0.57
N ASP A 50 -4.95 6.15 -1.06
CA ASP A 50 -4.67 5.92 -2.47
C ASP A 50 -3.70 4.73 -2.60
N PRO A 51 -4.14 3.58 -3.12
CA PRO A 51 -3.31 2.38 -3.22
C PRO A 51 -2.36 2.38 -4.41
N THR A 52 -2.38 3.40 -5.27
CA THR A 52 -1.63 3.43 -6.54
C THR A 52 -0.14 3.13 -6.38
N THR A 53 0.47 3.59 -5.28
CA THR A 53 1.91 3.42 -5.03
C THR A 53 2.24 2.23 -4.13
N TRP A 54 1.26 1.58 -3.52
CA TRP A 54 1.50 0.56 -2.51
C TRP A 54 2.20 -0.68 -3.06
N PRO A 55 1.86 -1.23 -4.25
CA PRO A 55 2.58 -2.37 -4.79
C PRO A 55 4.06 -2.07 -5.07
N ALA A 56 4.36 -0.87 -5.58
CA ALA A 56 5.73 -0.45 -5.85
C ALA A 56 6.57 -0.32 -4.57
N GLN A 57 6.01 0.34 -3.54
CA GLN A 57 6.64 0.41 -2.21
C GLN A 57 6.82 -1.00 -1.61
N ALA A 58 5.81 -1.87 -1.75
CA ALA A 58 5.86 -3.23 -1.24
C ALA A 58 6.90 -4.09 -1.95
N LYS A 59 7.13 -3.87 -3.25
CA LYS A 59 8.19 -4.54 -4.01
C LYS A 59 9.57 -4.22 -3.46
N LEU A 60 9.84 -2.96 -3.16
CA LEU A 60 11.10 -2.51 -2.55
C LEU A 60 11.28 -3.09 -1.14
N ALA A 61 10.22 -3.05 -0.33
CA ALA A 61 10.18 -3.66 0.99
C ALA A 61 10.43 -5.18 0.95
N ALA A 62 9.82 -5.90 0.00
CA ALA A 62 10.00 -7.34 -0.18
C ALA A 62 11.43 -7.69 -0.62
N ALA A 63 12.09 -6.82 -1.38
CA ALA A 63 13.47 -6.96 -1.79
C ALA A 63 14.49 -6.56 -0.69
N GLY A 64 14.02 -5.99 0.43
CA GLY A 64 14.90 -5.42 1.46
C GLY A 64 15.60 -4.12 1.05
N ASP A 65 15.19 -3.50 -0.07
CA ASP A 65 15.73 -2.24 -0.56
C ASP A 65 15.12 -1.05 0.19
N MET A 66 15.55 -0.87 1.43
CA MET A 66 15.05 0.20 2.30
C MET A 66 15.50 1.59 1.82
N ALA A 67 16.64 1.69 1.12
CA ALA A 67 17.12 2.94 0.56
C ALA A 67 16.26 3.37 -0.64
N GLY A 68 15.95 2.44 -1.55
CA GLY A 68 15.04 2.67 -2.66
C GLY A 68 13.62 2.97 -2.18
N LEU A 69 13.15 2.28 -1.13
CA LEU A 69 11.85 2.56 -0.50
C LEU A 69 11.77 3.99 0.02
N GLN A 70 12.79 4.44 0.76
CA GLN A 70 12.84 5.80 1.28
C GLN A 70 12.88 6.83 0.14
N ALA A 71 13.72 6.62 -0.87
CA ALA A 71 13.81 7.51 -2.02
C ALA A 71 12.49 7.63 -2.79
N LEU A 72 11.77 6.51 -2.93
CA LEU A 72 10.42 6.52 -3.50
C LEU A 72 9.47 7.35 -2.62
N GLN A 73 9.42 7.10 -1.31
CA GLN A 73 8.55 7.81 -0.37
C GLN A 73 8.83 9.32 -0.32
N ASP A 74 10.10 9.73 -0.35
CA ASP A 74 10.50 11.14 -0.40
C ASP A 74 9.99 11.86 -1.66
N SER A 75 9.74 11.12 -2.74
CA SER A 75 9.15 11.66 -3.98
C SER A 75 7.61 11.75 -3.92
N LEU A 76 6.97 11.14 -2.93
CA LEU A 76 5.52 11.14 -2.76
C LEU A 76 5.07 12.31 -1.89
N LYS A 77 3.83 12.75 -2.10
CA LYS A 77 3.12 13.68 -1.21
C LYS A 77 2.04 12.92 -0.46
N GLY A 78 2.34 12.40 0.74
CA GLY A 78 1.38 11.65 1.54
C GLY A 78 0.92 10.34 0.87
N GLY A 79 1.85 9.64 0.21
CA GLY A 79 1.63 8.36 -0.47
C GLY A 79 1.11 8.47 -1.91
N ARG A 80 0.84 9.69 -2.40
CA ARG A 80 0.39 9.95 -3.78
C ARG A 80 1.54 10.46 -4.65
N GLN A 81 1.47 10.21 -5.95
CA GLN A 81 2.41 10.83 -6.89
C GLN A 81 2.36 12.35 -6.72
N ALA A 82 3.52 12.97 -6.52
CA ALA A 82 3.61 14.41 -6.50
C ALA A 82 3.25 14.93 -7.90
N SER A 83 2.11 15.62 -8.00
CA SER A 83 1.83 16.57 -9.08
C SER A 83 2.80 17.75 -9.02
#